data_AF-A0A8J2TM58-F1
#
_entry.id   AF-A0A8J2TM58-F1
#
_cell.length_a   1.000
_cell.length_b   1.000
_cell.length_c   1.000
_cell.angle_alpha   90.00
_cell.angle_beta   90.00
_cell.angle_gamma   90.00
#
_symmetry.space_group_name_H-M   'P 1'
#
loop_
_entity.id
_entity.type
_entity.pdbx_description
1 polymer ?
#
loop_
_entity_poly.entity_id
_entity_poly.type
_entity_poly.pdbx_seq_one_letter_code
_entity_poly.pdbx_strand_id
1 'polypeptide(L)'
;MSHLPPLNTDTIWAILNKEIDNQTVNGLVWHCLGYRYDEVSQTWDNSNVAEEWRNEYPNPPDFIAERPPTVKLTRSIQREHKQLLKEKLGFKGYKIGEFSPIETRRATAANWLLSYMESH
;
A
#
# COMPACT_ATOMS: atom_id res chain seq x y z
N MET A 1 -14.66 -6.07 9.45
CA MET A 1 -13.44 -5.31 9.17
C MET A 1 -13.83 -3.86 9.00
N SER A 2 -13.11 -2.96 9.67
CA SER A 2 -13.30 -1.51 9.67
C SER A 2 -13.45 -0.97 8.25
N HIS A 3 -14.37 -0.02 8.07
CA HIS A 3 -14.61 0.69 6.83
C HIS A 3 -13.30 1.25 6.26
N LEU A 4 -12.74 0.59 5.24
CA LEU A 4 -11.58 1.12 4.53
C LEU A 4 -12.03 2.40 3.79
N PRO A 5 -11.22 3.48 3.85
CA PRO A 5 -11.55 4.68 3.11
C PRO A 5 -11.54 4.39 1.60
N PRO A 6 -12.32 5.13 0.80
CA PRO A 6 -12.30 4.97 -0.65
C PRO A 6 -10.90 5.28 -1.19
N LEU A 7 -10.42 4.47 -2.13
CA LEU A 7 -9.12 4.71 -2.76
C LEU A 7 -9.23 5.87 -3.75
N ASN A 8 -8.81 7.06 -3.31
CA ASN A 8 -8.77 8.28 -4.10
C ASN A 8 -7.55 9.12 -3.73
N THR A 9 -7.34 10.23 -4.44
CA THR A 9 -6.22 11.15 -4.20
C THR A 9 -6.19 11.68 -2.76
N ASP A 10 -7.34 11.94 -2.14
CA ASP A 10 -7.42 12.41 -0.75
C ASP A 10 -6.89 11.36 0.22
N THR A 11 -7.25 10.09 0.03
CA THR A 11 -6.71 8.97 0.81
C THR A 11 -5.21 8.82 0.62
N ILE A 12 -4.68 9.03 -0.60
CA ILE A 12 -3.23 9.01 -0.83
C ILE A 12 -2.54 10.13 -0.03
N TRP A 13 -3.10 11.34 -0.03
CA TRP A 13 -2.58 12.43 0.80
C TRP A 13 -2.66 12.13 2.30
N ALA A 14 -3.76 11.53 2.76
CA ALA A 14 -3.93 11.12 4.15
C ALA A 14 -2.86 10.07 4.58
N ILE A 15 -2.44 9.17 3.67
CA ILE A 15 -1.33 8.24 3.93
C ILE A 15 -0.02 9.00 4.16
N LEU A 16 0.29 9.94 3.26
CA LEU A 16 1.54 10.74 3.28
C LEU A 16 1.60 11.66 4.49
N ASN A 17 0.47 12.27 4.86
CA ASN A 17 0.36 13.20 5.98
C ASN A 17 0.23 12.51 7.34
N LYS A 18 0.26 11.17 7.39
CA LYS A 18 0.10 10.37 8.63
C LYS A 18 -1.28 10.51 9.28
N GLU A 19 -2.30 10.85 8.50
CA GLU A 19 -3.68 11.04 8.99
C GLU A 19 -4.40 9.71 9.20
N ILE A 20 -3.98 8.65 8.49
CA ILE A 20 -4.49 7.28 8.69
C ILE A 20 -3.44 6.37 9.34
N ASP A 21 -3.88 5.43 10.16
CA ASP A 21 -2.99 4.51 10.88
C ASP A 21 -2.39 3.43 9.95
N ASN A 22 -1.29 2.81 10.38
CA ASN A 22 -0.57 1.82 9.58
C ASN A 22 -1.43 0.61 9.20
N GLN A 23 -2.36 0.19 10.07
CA GLN A 23 -3.23 -0.95 9.81
C GLN A 23 -4.25 -0.62 8.73
N THR A 24 -4.78 0.60 8.71
CA THR A 24 -5.63 1.08 7.61
C THR A 24 -4.86 1.17 6.30
N VAL A 25 -3.61 1.68 6.30
CA VAL A 25 -2.75 1.71 5.10
C VAL A 25 -2.53 0.30 4.56
N ASN A 26 -2.15 -0.63 5.44
CA ASN A 26 -1.98 -2.03 5.08
C ASN A 26 -3.27 -2.64 4.54
N GLY A 27 -4.42 -2.38 5.18
CA GLY A 27 -5.73 -2.82 4.74
C GLY A 27 -6.07 -2.37 3.31
N LEU A 28 -5.75 -1.13 2.94
CA LEU A 28 -5.91 -0.64 1.57
C LEU A 28 -5.05 -1.43 0.58
N VAL A 29 -3.78 -1.64 0.91
CA VAL A 29 -2.84 -2.41 0.05
C VAL A 29 -3.31 -3.86 -0.07
N TRP A 30 -3.69 -4.51 1.03
CA TRP A 30 -4.23 -5.87 1.04
C TRP A 30 -5.46 -5.99 0.16
N HIS A 31 -6.40 -5.05 0.30
CA HIS A 31 -7.62 -5.02 -0.49
C HIS A 31 -7.33 -4.91 -2.00
N CYS A 32 -6.40 -4.04 -2.39
CA CYS A 32 -6.03 -3.86 -3.80
C CYS A 32 -5.18 -5.02 -4.34
N LEU A 33 -4.38 -5.70 -3.50
CA LEU A 33 -3.67 -6.93 -3.86
C LEU A 33 -4.60 -8.14 -4.03
N GLY A 34 -5.83 -8.05 -3.52
CA GLY A 34 -6.83 -9.12 -3.62
C GLY A 34 -7.03 -9.95 -2.34
N TYR A 35 -6.32 -9.64 -1.25
CA TYR A 35 -6.57 -10.30 0.03
C TYR A 35 -7.93 -9.87 0.58
N ARG A 36 -8.70 -10.84 1.07
CA ARG A 36 -9.98 -10.60 1.74
C ARG A 36 -9.98 -11.36 3.05
N TYR A 37 -10.40 -10.70 4.12
CA TYR A 37 -10.58 -11.39 5.39
C TYR A 37 -11.99 -11.93 5.44
N ASP A 38 -12.11 -13.23 5.66
CA ASP A 38 -13.38 -13.90 5.91
C ASP A 38 -13.61 -13.94 7.42
N GLU A 39 -14.60 -13.17 7.90
CA GLU A 39 -14.97 -13.12 9.31
C GLU A 39 -15.62 -14.41 9.80
N VAL A 40 -16.23 -15.19 8.90
CA VAL A 40 -16.93 -16.44 9.23
C VAL A 40 -15.93 -17.56 9.50
N SER A 41 -14.94 -17.71 8.62
CA SER A 41 -13.87 -18.70 8.80
C SER A 41 -12.70 -18.18 9.64
N GLN A 42 -12.68 -16.88 9.94
CA GLN A 42 -11.57 -16.16 10.59
C GLN A 42 -10.23 -16.32 9.85
N THR A 43 -10.27 -16.52 8.53
CA THR A 43 -9.09 -16.74 7.70
C THR A 43 -8.95 -15.69 6.61
N TRP A 44 -7.72 -15.51 6.12
CA TRP A 44 -7.46 -14.71 4.94
C TRP A 44 -7.70 -15.53 3.67
N ASP A 45 -8.59 -15.06 2.82
CA ASP A 45 -8.70 -15.50 1.43
C ASP A 45 -7.67 -14.74 0.57
N ASN A 46 -6.86 -15.52 -0.13
CA ASN A 46 -5.84 -15.05 -1.07
C ASN A 46 -6.10 -15.56 -2.49
N SER A 47 -7.29 -16.11 -2.77
CA SER A 47 -7.63 -16.71 -4.07
C SER A 47 -7.58 -15.70 -5.21
N ASN A 48 -7.84 -14.41 -4.91
CA ASN A 48 -7.75 -13.30 -5.86
C ASN A 48 -6.38 -12.61 -5.88
N VAL A 49 -5.41 -13.08 -5.10
CA VAL A 49 -4.06 -12.52 -5.05
C VAL A 49 -3.19 -13.18 -6.13
N ALA A 50 -2.38 -12.38 -6.82
CA ALA A 50 -1.46 -12.89 -7.83
C ALA A 50 -0.54 -13.98 -7.28
N GLU A 51 -0.21 -14.98 -8.10
CA GLU A 51 0.52 -16.18 -7.66
C GLU A 51 1.86 -15.84 -7.00
N GLU A 52 2.59 -14.88 -7.58
CA GLU A 52 3.85 -14.40 -7.05
C GLU A 52 3.72 -13.87 -5.61
N TRP A 53 2.59 -13.25 -5.26
CA TRP A 53 2.33 -12.72 -3.93
C TRP A 53 1.85 -13.80 -2.97
N ARG A 54 0.82 -14.58 -3.36
CA ARG A 54 0.25 -15.63 -2.47
C ARG A 54 1.24 -16.75 -2.13
N ASN A 55 2.17 -17.07 -3.04
CA ASN A 55 3.17 -18.12 -2.81
C ASN A 55 4.22 -17.71 -1.75
N GLU A 56 4.60 -16.43 -1.74
CA GLU A 56 5.57 -15.90 -0.76
C GLU A 56 4.88 -15.42 0.53
N TYR A 57 3.66 -14.90 0.40
CA TYR A 57 2.86 -14.35 1.49
C TYR A 57 1.44 -14.97 1.47
N PRO A 58 1.26 -16.18 2.00
CA PRO A 58 -0.07 -16.80 2.12
C PRO A 58 -1.02 -15.96 2.99
N ASN A 59 -0.46 -15.31 4.01
CA ASN A 59 -1.14 -14.30 4.83
C ASN A 59 -0.65 -12.90 4.43
N PRO A 60 -1.51 -11.86 4.52
CA PRO A 60 -1.13 -10.51 4.13
C PRO A 60 -0.01 -9.98 5.04
N PRO A 61 1.10 -9.46 4.46
CA PRO A 61 2.23 -8.98 5.24
C PRO A 61 2.04 -7.53 5.70
N ASP A 62 2.81 -7.12 6.70
CA ASP A 62 2.85 -5.72 7.14
C ASP A 62 3.85 -4.91 6.32
N PHE A 63 3.35 -4.11 5.37
CA PHE A 63 4.18 -3.26 4.51
C PHE A 63 4.80 -2.07 5.24
N ILE A 64 4.32 -1.72 6.43
CA ILE A 64 4.80 -0.54 7.16
C ILE A 64 5.77 -0.92 8.27
N ALA A 65 5.56 -2.07 8.92
CA ALA A 65 6.45 -2.60 9.95
C ALA A 65 7.59 -3.45 9.39
N GLU A 66 7.41 -4.09 8.22
CA GLU A 66 8.42 -4.97 7.62
C GLU A 66 9.03 -4.41 6.32
N ARG A 67 10.33 -4.65 6.14
CA ARG A 67 11.05 -4.20 4.96
C ARG A 67 10.91 -5.15 3.75
N PRO A 68 11.00 -6.50 3.88
CA PRO A 68 10.94 -7.38 2.73
C PRO A 68 9.67 -7.23 1.87
N PRO A 69 8.45 -7.16 2.45
CA PRO A 69 7.22 -6.96 1.69
C PRO A 69 7.20 -5.60 0.95
N THR A 70 7.70 -4.54 1.58
CA THR A 70 7.84 -3.21 0.95
C THR A 70 8.72 -3.27 -0.31
N VAL A 71 9.85 -3.99 -0.23
CA VAL A 71 10.78 -4.09 -1.36
C VAL A 71 10.10 -4.78 -2.54
N LYS A 72 9.33 -5.85 -2.27
CA LYS A 72 8.53 -6.52 -3.30
C LYS A 72 7.45 -5.60 -3.86
N LEU A 73 6.76 -4.85 -3.00
CA LEU A 73 5.74 -3.87 -3.39
C LEU A 73 6.32 -2.83 -4.36
N THR A 74 7.49 -2.28 -4.03
CA THR A 74 8.20 -1.32 -4.88
C THR A 74 8.57 -1.92 -6.25
N ARG A 75 8.95 -3.20 -6.29
CA ARG A 75 9.31 -3.90 -7.53
C ARG A 75 8.10 -4.19 -8.42
N SER A 76 6.91 -4.34 -7.83
CA SER A 76 5.67 -4.56 -8.59
C SER A 76 5.15 -3.30 -9.32
N ILE A 77 5.68 -2.11 -9.00
CA ILE A 77 5.31 -0.86 -9.65
C ILE A 77 5.96 -0.78 -11.05
N GLN A 78 5.14 -0.57 -12.08
CA GLN A 78 5.60 -0.34 -13.45
C GLN A 78 6.57 0.85 -13.51
N ARG A 79 7.52 0.84 -14.46
CA ARG A 79 8.61 1.85 -14.48
C ARG A 79 8.06 3.26 -14.65
N GLU A 80 7.04 3.38 -15.48
CA GLU A 80 6.29 4.59 -15.81
C GLU A 80 5.59 5.15 -14.57
N HIS A 81 5.21 4.28 -13.63
CA HIS A 81 4.44 4.66 -12.44
C HIS A 81 5.30 4.98 -11.20
N LYS A 82 6.64 4.91 -11.33
CA LYS A 82 7.56 5.13 -10.20
C LYS A 82 7.64 6.59 -9.73
N GLN A 83 7.18 7.53 -10.54
CA GLN A 83 7.22 8.97 -10.24
C GLN A 83 5.82 9.59 -10.09
N LEU A 84 4.75 8.79 -10.03
CA LEU A 84 3.37 9.30 -10.00
C LEU A 84 3.10 10.23 -8.81
N LEU A 85 3.66 9.95 -7.63
CA LEU A 85 3.52 10.87 -6.49
C LEU A 85 3.98 12.29 -6.83
N LYS A 86 5.07 12.42 -7.59
CA LYS A 86 5.58 13.73 -8.02
C LYS A 86 4.77 14.29 -9.18
N GLU A 87 4.43 13.47 -10.17
CA GLU A 87 3.81 13.90 -11.42
C GLU A 87 2.32 14.24 -11.27
N LYS A 88 1.57 13.44 -10.51
CA LYS A 88 0.12 13.61 -10.29
C LYS A 88 -0.18 14.46 -9.06
N LEU A 89 0.56 14.25 -7.97
CA LEU A 89 0.26 14.91 -6.69
C LEU A 89 1.21 16.07 -6.38
N GLY A 90 2.28 16.28 -7.16
CA GLY A 90 3.27 17.31 -6.85
C GLY A 90 4.04 17.03 -5.56
N PHE A 91 4.02 15.79 -5.04
CA PHE A 91 4.72 15.40 -3.82
C PHE A 91 6.24 15.45 -4.05
N LYS A 92 6.91 16.38 -3.35
CA LYS A 92 8.36 16.61 -3.47
C LYS A 92 9.20 15.75 -2.51
N GLY A 93 8.56 14.86 -1.76
CA GLY A 93 9.18 14.13 -0.66
C GLY A 93 8.93 14.79 0.69
N TYR A 94 9.32 14.08 1.76
CA TYR A 94 9.28 14.60 3.12
C TYR A 94 10.41 15.60 3.35
N LYS A 95 10.21 16.54 4.29
CA LYS A 95 11.25 17.50 4.66
C LYS A 95 12.42 16.77 5.33
N ILE A 96 13.62 17.32 5.14
CA ILE A 96 14.86 16.79 5.74
C ILE A 96 14.71 16.79 7.26
N GLY A 97 14.93 15.63 7.89
CA GLY A 97 14.80 15.44 9.34
C GLY A 97 13.41 15.04 9.83
N GLU A 98 12.40 15.01 8.95
CA GLU A 98 11.02 14.65 9.30
C GLU A 98 10.61 13.25 8.82
N PHE A 99 11.53 12.45 8.24
CA PHE A 99 11.22 11.11 7.74
C PHE A 99 11.97 9.95 8.42
N SER A 100 11.21 9.00 8.96
CA SER A 100 11.63 7.72 9.52
C SER A 100 11.50 6.59 8.49
N PRO A 101 12.11 5.40 8.72
CA PRO A 101 11.92 4.25 7.85
C PRO A 101 10.45 3.84 7.67
N ILE A 102 9.59 4.13 8.66
CA ILE A 102 8.14 3.91 8.57
C ILE A 102 7.53 4.85 7.52
N GLU A 103 7.91 6.12 7.52
CA GLU A 103 7.37 7.11 6.59
C GLU A 103 7.81 6.88 5.15
N THR A 104 9.05 6.41 4.95
CA THR A 104 9.49 5.95 3.63
C THR A 104 8.62 4.81 3.12
N ARG A 105 8.28 3.84 3.98
CA ARG A 105 7.41 2.71 3.61
C ARG A 105 5.97 3.14 3.34
N ARG A 106 5.45 4.10 4.11
CA ARG A 106 4.14 4.71 3.85
C ARG A 106 4.11 5.42 2.49
N ALA A 107 5.17 6.15 2.13
CA ALA A 107 5.28 6.73 0.79
C ALA A 107 5.36 5.66 -0.30
N THR A 108 6.05 4.53 -0.06
CA THR A 108 6.03 3.40 -1.00
C THR A 108 4.61 2.84 -1.18
N ALA A 109 3.87 2.61 -0.10
CA ALA A 109 2.49 2.14 -0.15
C ALA A 109 1.59 3.14 -0.89
N ALA A 110 1.73 4.44 -0.61
CA ALA A 110 1.03 5.51 -1.30
C ALA A 110 1.31 5.53 -2.81
N ASN A 111 2.58 5.41 -3.23
CA ASN A 111 2.93 5.36 -4.65
C ASN A 111 2.38 4.11 -5.34
N TRP A 112 2.41 2.96 -4.66
CA TRP A 112 1.86 1.72 -5.19
C TRP A 112 0.34 1.80 -5.36
N LEU A 113 -0.38 2.32 -4.36
CA LEU A 113 -1.82 2.54 -4.41
C LEU A 113 -2.21 3.52 -5.54
N LEU A 114 -1.45 4.59 -5.71
CA LEU A 114 -1.63 5.52 -6.82
C LEU A 114 -1.38 4.85 -8.18
N SER A 115 -0.34 4.00 -8.29
CA SER A 115 -0.10 3.18 -9.49
C SER A 115 -1.27 2.22 -9.76
N TYR A 116 -1.86 1.63 -8.73
CA TYR A 116 -3.00 0.73 -8.88
C TYR A 116 -4.22 1.47 -9.46
N MET A 117 -4.49 2.69 -8.99
CA MET A 117 -5.56 3.56 -9.49
C MET A 117 -5.38 3.97 -10.96
N GLU A 118 -4.14 4.14 -11.44
CA GLU A 118 -3.90 4.48 -12.85
C GLU A 118 -3.98 3.25 -13.77
N SER A 119 -3.90 2.04 -13.21
CA SER A 119 -3.96 0.78 -13.95
C SER A 119 -5.34 0.12 -13.99
N HIS A 120 -6.32 0.60 -13.22
CA HIS A 120 -7.68 0.05 -13.11
C HIS A 120 -8.72 1.16 -13.25
#